data_AF-A0A6V7L4W2-F1
#
_entry.id   AF-A0A6V7L4W2-F1
#
_cell.length_a   1.000
_cell.length_b   1.000
_cell.length_c   1.000
_cell.angle_alpha   90.00
_cell.angle_beta   90.00
_cell.angle_gamma   90.00
#
_symmetry.space_group_name_H-M   'P 1'
#
loop_
_entity.id
_entity.type
_entity.pdbx_description
1 polymer ?
#
loop_
_entity_poly.entity_id
_entity_poly.type
_entity_poly.pdbx_seq_one_letter_code
_entity_poly.pdbx_strand_id
1 'polypeptide(L)'
;TPIIMLSYLVIAGTFLTHLRKPIASMTAKEQRLEGEYRHINSRLITNSEEIAFYRGNNREKLTLYASFNKLMKHLRGLLEFKVAMGVVDNFVGKYVATVVGFYAVSLPFFEKNHILLKGNTQHRFKHYYENGRMMVKLAEAIGRLVLAGREMTRLAGFTARVTEIRTVLQDLNEGRYKRTMITDGKNETPIGKPGTGRIVAKDNVIRFEHVPLVTPNGDVLIKDLSFEVKSGMNVLVCGPNGCGKSSLFRVLGE
;
A
#
# COMPACT_ATOMS: atom_id res chain seq x y z
N THR A 1 11.80 39.14 10.72
CA THR A 1 10.67 38.48 11.40
C THR A 1 9.97 37.40 10.56
N PRO A 2 9.55 37.61 9.28
CA PRO A 2 8.90 36.54 8.50
C PRO A 2 9.86 35.41 8.07
N ILE A 3 11.15 35.70 7.88
CA ILE A 3 12.18 34.69 7.56
C ILE A 3 12.29 33.64 8.66
N ILE A 4 12.19 34.04 9.94
CA ILE A 4 12.28 33.13 11.09
C ILE A 4 11.09 32.15 11.11
N MET A 5 9.90 32.65 10.75
CA MET A 5 8.69 31.84 10.66
C MET A 5 8.75 30.87 9.47
N LEU A 6 9.28 31.32 8.33
CA LEU A 6 9.50 30.47 7.16
C LEU A 6 10.59 29.41 7.41
N SER A 7 11.71 29.78 8.05
CA SER A 7 12.75 28.81 8.42
C SER A 7 12.21 27.77 9.40
N TYR A 8 11.37 28.19 10.36
CA TYR A 8 10.68 27.29 11.26
C TYR A 8 9.77 26.31 10.51
N LEU A 9 8.97 26.80 9.55
CA LEU A 9 8.09 25.96 8.74
C LEU A 9 8.89 24.87 8.01
N VAL A 10 10.00 25.24 7.37
CA VAL A 10 10.84 24.28 6.62
C VAL A 10 11.44 23.26 7.58
N ILE A 11 12.07 23.71 8.67
CA ILE A 11 12.74 22.82 9.63
C ILE A 11 11.73 21.88 10.30
N ALA A 12 10.64 22.41 10.83
CA ALA A 12 9.58 21.63 11.48
C ALA A 12 8.90 20.67 10.50
N GLY A 13 8.63 21.13 9.27
CA GLY A 13 8.04 20.31 8.21
C GLY A 13 8.93 19.12 7.83
N THR A 14 10.22 19.36 7.58
CA THR A 14 11.19 18.30 7.25
C THR A 14 11.37 17.34 8.42
N PHE A 15 11.49 17.85 9.64
CA PHE A 15 11.62 17.04 10.86
C PHE A 15 10.41 16.12 11.06
N LEU A 16 9.19 16.65 11.01
CA LEU A 16 7.96 15.87 11.16
C LEU A 16 7.82 14.84 10.03
N THR A 17 8.19 15.19 8.79
CA THR A 17 8.13 14.26 7.66
C THR A 17 9.10 13.09 7.86
N HIS A 18 10.31 13.36 8.36
CA HIS A 18 11.29 12.32 8.64
C HIS A 18 10.81 11.36 9.75
N LEU A 19 10.25 11.90 10.83
CA LEU A 19 9.68 11.12 11.92
C LEU A 19 8.46 10.26 11.50
N ARG A 20 7.69 10.69 10.49
CA ARG A 20 6.53 9.94 9.97
C ARG A 20 6.90 8.79 9.02
N LYS A 21 8.10 8.82 8.42
CA LYS A 21 8.57 7.82 7.44
C LYS A 21 8.36 6.35 7.86
N PRO A 22 8.64 5.90 9.10
CA PRO A 22 8.47 4.50 9.49
C PRO A 22 7.01 4.01 9.51
N ILE A 23 6.02 4.90 9.61
CA ILE A 23 4.59 4.52 9.69
C ILE A 23 4.18 3.69 8.48
N ALA A 24 4.63 4.07 7.28
CA ALA A 24 4.28 3.37 6.05
C ALA A 24 4.75 1.91 6.07
N SER A 25 6.00 1.66 6.49
CA SER A 25 6.54 0.31 6.61
C SER A 25 5.81 -0.51 7.68
N MET A 26 5.46 0.11 8.82
CA MET A 26 4.74 -0.58 9.88
C MET A 26 3.31 -0.92 9.47
N THR A 27 2.62 -0.05 8.71
CA THR A 27 1.29 -0.33 8.16
C THR A 27 1.33 -1.40 7.07
N ALA A 28 2.38 -1.46 6.24
CA ALA A 28 2.56 -2.56 5.30
C ALA A 28 2.72 -3.92 6.03
N LYS A 29 3.48 -3.93 7.13
CA LYS A 29 3.63 -5.13 7.98
C LYS A 29 2.33 -5.52 8.68
N GLU A 30 1.54 -4.54 9.14
CA GLU A 30 0.20 -4.75 9.69
C GLU A 30 -0.70 -5.48 8.69
N GLN A 31 -0.79 -5.00 7.45
CA GLN A 31 -1.58 -5.63 6.38
C GLN A 31 -1.13 -7.06 6.08
N ARG A 32 0.18 -7.33 6.07
CA ARG A 32 0.71 -8.68 5.89
C ARG A 32 0.28 -9.63 7.02
N LEU A 33 0.40 -9.20 8.27
CA LEU A 33 0.03 -10.01 9.44
C LEU A 33 -1.48 -10.23 9.52
N GLU A 34 -2.27 -9.23 9.15
CA GLU A 34 -3.72 -9.34 9.07
C GLU A 34 -4.12 -10.34 7.97
N GLY A 35 -3.46 -10.29 6.81
CA GLY A 35 -3.63 -11.27 5.73
C GLY A 35 -3.29 -12.69 6.16
N GLU A 36 -2.18 -12.89 6.88
CA GLU A 36 -1.77 -14.18 7.45
C GLU A 36 -2.86 -14.74 8.40
N TYR A 37 -3.36 -13.90 9.32
CA TYR A 37 -4.43 -14.28 10.24
C TYR A 37 -5.74 -14.63 9.51
N ARG A 38 -6.16 -13.80 8.56
CA ARG A 38 -7.36 -14.06 7.74
C ARG A 38 -7.25 -15.35 6.94
N HIS A 39 -6.07 -15.63 6.39
CA HIS A 39 -5.82 -16.86 5.66
C HIS A 39 -5.95 -18.10 6.55
N ILE A 40 -5.37 -18.09 7.76
CA ILE A 40 -5.50 -19.18 8.74
C ILE A 40 -6.98 -19.35 9.13
N ASN A 41 -7.68 -18.26 9.42
CA ASN A 41 -9.10 -18.32 9.77
C ASN A 41 -9.97 -18.87 8.63
N SER A 42 -9.70 -18.47 7.39
CA SER A 42 -10.37 -19.01 6.21
C SER A 42 -10.13 -20.52 6.07
N ARG A 43 -8.88 -20.98 6.23
CA ARG A 43 -8.55 -22.41 6.16
C ARG A 43 -9.26 -23.23 7.23
N LEU A 44 -9.35 -22.69 8.45
CA LEU A 44 -10.06 -23.34 9.56
C LEU A 44 -11.55 -23.54 9.22
N ILE A 45 -12.18 -22.54 8.59
CA ILE A 45 -13.59 -22.64 8.18
C ILE A 45 -13.75 -23.65 7.05
N THR A 46 -12.95 -23.55 5.98
CA THR A 46 -13.05 -24.40 4.80
C THR A 46 -12.81 -25.88 5.12
N ASN A 47 -11.86 -26.18 6.01
CA ASN A 47 -11.46 -27.55 6.33
C ASN A 47 -11.96 -27.99 7.73
N SER A 48 -13.04 -27.37 8.22
CA SER A 48 -13.54 -27.58 9.59
C SER A 48 -13.95 -29.04 9.84
N GLU A 49 -14.52 -29.73 8.85
CA GLU A 49 -14.89 -31.14 8.93
C GLU A 49 -13.67 -32.06 9.06
N GLU A 50 -12.63 -31.85 8.25
CA GLU A 50 -11.39 -32.62 8.31
C GLU A 50 -10.70 -32.43 9.67
N ILE A 51 -10.66 -31.19 10.17
CA ILE A 51 -10.07 -30.86 11.47
C ILE A 51 -10.86 -31.55 12.61
N ALA A 52 -12.19 -31.57 12.52
CA ALA A 52 -13.03 -32.28 13.49
C ALA A 52 -12.80 -33.80 13.43
N PHE A 53 -12.72 -34.36 12.22
CA PHE A 53 -12.48 -35.79 11.97
C PHE A 53 -11.14 -36.25 12.59
N TYR A 54 -10.07 -35.49 12.39
CA TYR A 54 -8.75 -35.78 12.96
C TYR A 54 -8.56 -35.30 14.41
N ARG A 55 -9.60 -34.75 15.06
CA ARG A 55 -9.52 -34.15 16.41
C ARG A 55 -8.41 -33.09 16.53
N GLY A 56 -8.18 -32.33 15.47
CA GLY A 56 -7.10 -31.34 15.34
C GLY A 56 -7.34 -30.00 16.07
N ASN A 57 -8.48 -29.84 16.76
CA ASN A 57 -8.91 -28.57 17.36
C ASN A 57 -7.83 -27.88 18.22
N ASN A 58 -7.15 -28.61 19.11
CA ASN A 58 -6.13 -28.01 19.98
C ASN A 58 -4.94 -27.44 19.20
N ARG A 59 -4.54 -28.11 18.12
CA ARG A 59 -3.41 -27.69 17.27
C ARG A 59 -3.78 -26.48 16.41
N GLU A 60 -4.98 -26.47 15.85
CA GLU A 60 -5.49 -25.33 15.08
C GLU A 60 -5.74 -24.10 15.97
N LYS A 61 -6.28 -24.31 17.18
CA LYS A 61 -6.41 -23.27 18.20
C LYS A 61 -5.07 -22.61 18.51
N LEU A 62 -4.02 -23.39 18.79
CA LEU A 62 -2.68 -22.86 19.05
C LEU A 62 -2.12 -22.07 17.86
N THR A 63 -2.31 -22.57 16.65
CA THR A 63 -1.88 -21.90 15.41
C THR A 63 -2.57 -20.56 15.22
N LEU A 64 -3.89 -20.52 15.42
CA LEU A 64 -4.69 -19.29 15.33
C LEU A 64 -4.28 -18.27 16.40
N TYR A 65 -4.11 -18.70 17.65
CA TYR A 65 -3.66 -17.83 18.73
C TYR A 65 -2.25 -17.28 18.51
N ALA A 66 -1.33 -18.08 17.97
CA ALA A 66 0.02 -17.61 17.65
C ALA A 66 -0.02 -16.49 16.60
N SER A 67 -0.79 -16.67 15.52
CA SER A 67 -0.97 -15.64 14.49
C SER A 67 -1.68 -14.40 15.04
N PHE A 68 -2.70 -14.58 15.87
CA PHE A 68 -3.44 -13.49 16.51
C PHE A 68 -2.53 -12.66 17.42
N ASN A 69 -1.76 -13.31 18.30
CA ASN A 69 -0.84 -12.62 19.21
C ASN A 69 0.27 -11.87 18.45
N LYS A 70 0.76 -12.43 17.35
CA LYS A 70 1.73 -11.78 16.46
C LYS A 70 1.15 -10.50 15.85
N LEU A 71 -0.09 -10.55 15.36
CA LEU A 71 -0.82 -9.38 14.84
C LEU A 71 -1.06 -8.35 15.96
N MET A 72 -1.57 -8.79 17.11
CA MET A 72 -1.92 -7.90 18.22
C MET A 72 -0.70 -7.20 18.81
N LYS A 73 0.43 -7.90 18.95
CA LYS A 73 1.70 -7.31 19.40
C LYS A 73 2.17 -6.20 18.45
N HIS A 74 2.09 -6.45 17.15
CA HIS A 74 2.45 -5.45 16.13
C HIS A 74 1.49 -4.26 16.13
N LEU A 75 0.18 -4.53 16.21
CA LEU A 75 -0.85 -3.49 16.25
C LEU A 75 -0.68 -2.57 17.45
N ARG A 76 -0.37 -3.12 18.63
CA ARG A 76 -0.13 -2.35 19.85
C ARG A 76 1.06 -1.39 19.69
N GLY A 77 2.21 -1.88 19.21
CA GLY A 77 3.38 -1.04 18.98
C GLY A 77 3.15 0.04 17.92
N LEU A 78 2.40 -0.29 16.86
CA LEU A 78 2.01 0.68 15.83
C LEU A 78 1.07 1.76 16.38
N LEU A 79 0.14 1.39 17.26
CA LEU A 79 -0.79 2.33 17.89
C LEU A 79 -0.07 3.25 18.88
N GLU A 80 0.82 2.70 19.71
CA GLU A 80 1.69 3.46 20.63
C GLU A 80 2.52 4.50 19.85
N PHE A 81 3.13 4.09 18.73
CA PHE A 81 3.88 4.99 17.86
C PHE A 81 2.99 6.08 17.23
N LYS A 82 1.79 5.72 16.75
CA LYS A 82 0.82 6.69 16.20
C LYS A 82 0.39 7.72 17.25
N VAL A 83 0.16 7.30 18.49
CA VAL A 83 -0.19 8.19 19.59
C VAL A 83 0.97 9.13 19.90
N ALA A 84 2.19 8.61 20.07
CA ALA A 84 3.38 9.42 20.30
C ALA A 84 3.60 10.46 19.18
N MET A 85 3.47 10.05 17.91
CA MET A 85 3.55 10.95 16.77
C MET A 85 2.41 11.98 16.75
N GLY A 86 1.20 11.61 17.16
CA GLY A 86 0.10 12.56 17.32
C GLY A 86 0.38 13.63 18.36
N VAL A 87 1.07 13.29 19.46
CA VAL A 87 1.52 14.27 20.46
C VAL A 87 2.58 15.20 19.87
N VAL A 88 3.59 14.66 19.20
CA VAL A 88 4.66 15.44 18.55
C VAL A 88 4.10 16.39 17.49
N ASP A 89 3.19 15.90 16.64
CA ASP A 89 2.50 16.69 15.61
C ASP A 89 1.79 17.91 16.21
N ASN A 90 1.04 17.71 17.30
CA ASN A 90 0.34 18.81 17.98
C ASN A 90 1.32 19.75 18.68
N PHE A 91 2.35 19.22 19.34
CA PHE A 91 3.34 20.02 20.05
C PHE A 91 4.10 20.96 19.10
N VAL A 92 4.67 20.40 18.04
CA VAL A 92 5.42 21.17 17.03
C VAL A 92 4.48 22.06 16.21
N GLY A 93 3.39 21.50 15.67
CA GLY A 93 2.50 22.22 14.76
C GLY A 93 1.75 23.37 15.41
N LYS A 94 1.37 23.26 16.70
CA LYS A 94 0.56 24.26 17.40
C LYS A 94 1.36 25.07 18.42
N TYR A 95 1.97 24.40 19.40
CA TYR A 95 2.56 25.08 20.56
C TYR A 95 3.90 25.75 20.23
N VAL A 96 4.85 25.00 19.66
CA VAL A 96 6.17 25.55 19.27
C VAL A 96 6.00 26.62 18.19
N ALA A 97 5.13 26.40 17.21
CA ALA A 97 4.80 27.40 16.20
C ALA A 97 4.32 28.72 16.81
N THR A 98 3.48 28.66 17.85
CA THR A 98 2.97 29.85 18.54
C THR A 98 4.07 30.57 19.32
N VAL A 99 4.95 29.83 20.01
CA VAL A 99 6.10 30.40 20.73
C VAL A 99 7.08 31.09 19.77
N VAL A 100 7.42 30.45 18.66
CA VAL A 100 8.28 31.04 17.62
C VAL A 100 7.60 32.27 17.01
N GLY A 101 6.28 32.25 16.84
CA GLY A 101 5.49 33.41 16.43
C GLY A 101 5.65 34.59 17.38
N PHE A 102 5.46 34.40 18.68
CA PHE A 102 5.64 35.46 19.68
C PHE A 102 7.09 35.94 19.77
N TYR A 103 8.06 35.04 19.66
CA TYR A 103 9.48 35.40 19.62
C TYR A 103 9.82 36.25 18.39
N ALA A 104 9.31 35.88 17.21
CA ALA A 104 9.49 36.67 15.99
C ALA A 104 8.88 38.08 16.10
N VAL A 105 7.79 38.24 16.85
CA VAL A 105 7.16 39.54 17.13
C VAL A 105 7.99 40.41 18.04
N SER A 106 8.67 39.84 19.04
CA SER A 106 9.38 40.61 20.06
C SER A 106 10.72 41.18 19.57
N LEU A 107 11.39 40.52 18.63
CA LEU A 107 12.68 40.94 18.03
C LEU A 107 12.77 42.44 17.63
N PRO A 108 11.89 43.01 16.79
CA PRO A 108 11.97 44.41 16.38
C PRO A 108 11.78 45.41 17.52
N PHE A 109 11.27 44.97 18.67
CA PHE A 109 11.13 45.82 19.86
C PHE A 109 12.37 45.84 20.75
N PHE A 110 13.25 44.84 20.62
CA PHE A 110 14.54 44.79 21.32
C PHE A 110 15.66 45.56 20.58
N GLU A 111 15.48 45.87 19.29
CA GLU A 111 16.44 46.64 18.52
C GLU A 111 16.33 48.15 18.82
N LYS A 112 17.40 48.76 19.32
CA LYS A 112 17.43 50.17 19.76
C LYS A 112 17.02 51.20 18.68
N ASN A 113 17.21 50.90 17.40
CA ASN A 113 17.00 51.84 16.28
C ASN A 113 15.90 51.39 15.30
N HIS A 114 14.95 50.57 15.74
CA HIS A 114 13.92 50.08 14.83
C HIS A 114 12.91 51.17 14.45
N ILE A 115 12.54 51.24 13.17
CA ILE A 115 11.57 52.19 12.60
C ILE A 115 10.22 52.17 13.33
N LEU A 116 9.81 51.00 13.82
CA LEU A 116 8.56 50.80 14.58
C LEU A 116 8.57 51.41 15.99
N LEU A 117 9.75 51.80 16.50
CA LEU A 117 9.90 52.43 17.82
C LEU A 117 9.89 53.96 17.75
N LYS A 118 9.90 54.55 16.55
CA LYS A 118 9.79 56.01 16.37
C LYS A 118 8.32 56.45 16.57
N GLY A 119 8.09 57.30 17.57
CA GLY A 119 6.76 57.90 17.85
C GLY A 119 6.36 57.87 19.33
N ASN A 120 5.15 58.35 19.62
CA ASN A 120 4.59 58.40 20.97
C ASN A 120 4.30 56.99 21.53
N THR A 121 4.24 56.83 22.85
CA THR A 121 4.03 55.53 23.53
C THR A 121 2.77 54.81 23.06
N GLN A 122 1.68 55.54 22.81
CA GLN A 122 0.43 54.98 22.25
C GLN A 122 0.62 54.43 20.83
N HIS A 123 1.38 55.14 19.98
CA HIS A 123 1.66 54.70 18.61
C HIS A 123 2.50 53.41 18.61
N ARG A 124 3.52 53.33 19.48
CA ARG A 124 4.35 52.13 19.65
C ARG A 124 3.53 50.92 20.12
N PHE A 125 2.60 51.13 21.06
CA PHE A 125 1.74 50.06 21.56
C PHE A 125 0.75 49.57 20.48
N LYS A 126 0.19 50.48 19.69
CA LYS A 126 -0.69 50.13 18.56
C LYS A 126 0.04 49.28 17.53
N HIS A 127 1.23 49.70 17.09
CA HIS A 127 2.05 48.92 16.14
C HIS A 127 2.52 47.57 16.70
N TYR A 128 2.79 47.49 18.01
CA TYR A 128 3.07 46.20 18.68
C TYR A 128 1.87 45.27 18.61
N TYR A 129 0.69 45.77 18.96
CA TYR A 129 -0.51 44.96 18.98
C TYR A 129 -0.92 44.52 17.56
N GLU A 130 -0.89 45.41 16.57
CA GLU A 130 -1.25 45.11 15.18
C GLU A 130 -0.28 44.11 14.53
N ASN A 131 1.03 44.38 14.58
CA ASN A 131 2.04 43.48 14.00
C ASN A 131 2.12 42.14 14.77
N GLY A 132 1.94 42.18 16.09
CA GLY A 132 1.89 40.99 16.93
C GLY A 132 0.70 40.10 16.60
N ARG A 133 -0.50 40.69 16.48
CA ARG A 133 -1.72 39.97 16.09
C ARG A 133 -1.58 39.34 14.71
N MET A 134 -1.01 40.07 13.74
CA MET A 134 -0.80 39.58 12.38
C MET A 134 0.19 38.41 12.34
N MET A 135 1.29 38.47 13.10
CA MET A 135 2.29 37.39 13.16
C MET A 135 1.77 36.14 13.89
N VAL A 136 0.98 36.29 14.95
CA VAL A 136 0.33 35.14 15.61
C VAL A 136 -0.63 34.45 14.64
N LYS A 137 -1.40 35.22 13.87
CA LYS A 137 -2.28 34.66 12.82
C LYS A 137 -1.48 33.95 11.73
N LEU A 138 -0.32 34.49 11.35
CA LEU A 138 0.61 33.85 10.41
C LEU A 138 1.18 32.55 10.99
N ALA A 139 1.53 32.50 12.28
CA ALA A 139 1.98 31.30 12.98
C ALA A 139 0.91 30.19 12.97
N GLU A 140 -0.33 30.55 13.30
CA GLU A 140 -1.48 29.63 13.27
C GLU A 140 -1.70 29.08 11.85
N ALA A 141 -1.63 29.93 10.83
CA ALA A 141 -1.78 29.53 9.43
C ALA A 141 -0.65 28.58 8.99
N ILE A 142 0.60 28.87 9.36
CA ILE A 142 1.75 28.00 9.10
C ILE A 142 1.59 26.64 9.78
N GLY A 143 1.16 26.61 11.04
CA GLY A 143 0.89 25.37 11.76
C GLY A 143 -0.16 24.50 11.05
N ARG A 144 -1.24 25.12 10.56
CA ARG A 144 -2.27 24.44 9.75
C ARG A 144 -1.71 23.92 8.44
N LEU A 145 -0.84 24.66 7.76
CA LEU A 145 -0.19 24.23 6.53
C LEU A 145 0.69 22.99 6.76
N VAL A 146 1.49 22.98 7.82
CA VAL A 146 2.33 21.84 8.20
C VAL A 146 1.48 20.59 8.50
N LEU A 147 0.35 20.76 9.20
CA LEU A 147 -0.59 19.67 9.46
C LEU A 147 -1.27 19.19 8.17
N ALA A 148 -1.63 20.09 7.24
CA ALA A 148 -2.23 19.73 5.95
C ALA A 148 -1.30 18.86 5.08
N GLY A 149 0.02 19.00 5.22
CA GLY A 149 0.99 18.12 4.55
C GLY A 149 0.80 16.62 4.87
N ARG A 150 0.27 16.30 6.06
CA ARG A 150 -0.09 14.91 6.43
C ARG A 150 -1.21 14.37 5.54
N GLU A 151 -2.26 15.16 5.37
CA GLU A 151 -3.41 14.76 4.55
C GLU A 151 -3.05 14.67 3.07
N MET A 152 -2.20 15.58 2.57
CA MET A 152 -1.63 15.47 1.21
C MET A 152 -0.85 14.17 1.02
N THR A 153 0.00 13.79 1.97
CA THR A 153 0.77 12.53 1.89
C THR A 153 -0.16 11.32 1.87
N ARG A 154 -1.23 11.34 2.66
CA ARG A 154 -2.25 10.28 2.67
C ARG A 154 -2.98 10.20 1.33
N LEU A 155 -3.41 11.34 0.78
CA LEU A 155 -4.07 11.42 -0.51
C LEU A 155 -3.18 10.87 -1.63
N ALA A 156 -1.90 11.27 -1.66
CA ALA A 156 -0.93 10.74 -2.62
C ALA A 156 -0.82 9.21 -2.55
N GLY A 157 -0.83 8.62 -1.34
CA GLY A 157 -0.83 7.16 -1.16
C GLY A 157 -2.10 6.46 -1.65
N PHE A 158 -3.27 7.11 -1.59
CA PHE A 158 -4.50 6.58 -2.20
C PHE A 158 -4.46 6.69 -3.72
N THR A 159 -4.07 7.86 -4.24
CA THR A 159 -3.95 8.09 -5.68
C THR A 159 -2.96 7.12 -6.32
N ALA A 160 -1.82 6.85 -5.68
CA ALA A 160 -0.85 5.86 -6.16
C ALA A 160 -1.47 4.46 -6.32
N ARG A 161 -2.20 3.98 -5.31
CA ARG A 161 -2.88 2.66 -5.37
C ARG A 161 -3.98 2.59 -6.41
N VAL A 162 -4.82 3.64 -6.52
CA VAL A 162 -5.87 3.70 -7.55
C VAL A 162 -5.25 3.74 -8.95
N THR A 163 -4.16 4.49 -9.11
CA THR A 163 -3.42 4.56 -10.38
C THR A 163 -2.84 3.19 -10.74
N GLU A 164 -2.23 2.49 -9.79
CA GLU A 164 -1.69 1.14 -9.99
C GLU A 164 -2.76 0.15 -10.47
N ILE A 165 -3.92 0.13 -9.81
CA ILE A 165 -5.05 -0.73 -10.23
C ILE A 165 -5.51 -0.35 -11.64
N ARG A 166 -5.66 0.94 -11.93
CA ARG A 166 -6.07 1.42 -13.25
C ARG A 166 -5.06 1.01 -14.34
N THR A 167 -3.76 1.14 -14.07
CA THR A 167 -2.71 0.74 -15.02
C THR A 167 -2.74 -0.75 -15.29
N VAL A 168 -2.92 -1.58 -14.26
CA VAL A 168 -3.02 -3.03 -14.42
C VAL A 168 -4.26 -3.42 -15.22
N LEU A 169 -5.42 -2.80 -14.98
CA LEU A 169 -6.64 -3.05 -15.74
C LEU A 169 -6.51 -2.62 -17.20
N GLN A 170 -5.84 -1.49 -17.45
CA GLN A 170 -5.57 -1.01 -18.80
C GLN A 170 -4.63 -1.96 -19.55
N ASP A 171 -3.54 -2.39 -18.92
CA ASP A 171 -2.63 -3.37 -19.51
C ASP A 171 -3.30 -4.72 -19.76
N LEU A 172 -4.27 -5.11 -18.93
CA LEU A 172 -5.06 -6.32 -19.13
C LEU A 172 -5.97 -6.18 -20.36
N ASN A 173 -6.67 -5.05 -20.50
CA ASN A 173 -7.54 -4.78 -21.64
C ASN A 173 -6.75 -4.66 -22.96
N GLU A 174 -5.52 -4.16 -22.90
CA GLU A 174 -4.63 -4.02 -24.07
C GLU A 174 -3.79 -5.28 -24.34
N GLY A 175 -4.02 -6.38 -23.60
CA GLY A 175 -3.33 -7.66 -23.77
C GLY A 175 -1.83 -7.63 -23.43
N ARG A 176 -1.35 -6.56 -22.78
CA ARG A 176 0.07 -6.39 -22.40
C ARG A 176 0.37 -6.84 -20.99
N TYR A 177 -0.65 -7.12 -20.19
CA TYR A 177 -0.47 -7.52 -18.80
C TYR A 177 0.36 -8.81 -18.72
N LYS A 178 1.58 -8.68 -18.20
CA LYS A 178 2.40 -9.82 -17.82
C LYS A 178 2.13 -10.12 -16.36
N ARG A 179 1.51 -11.27 -16.08
CA ARG A 179 1.46 -11.81 -14.72
C ARG A 179 2.88 -11.86 -14.16
N THR A 180 3.07 -11.41 -12.93
CA THR A 180 4.29 -11.66 -12.17
C THR A 180 4.41 -13.17 -11.96
N MET A 181 5.07 -13.85 -12.89
CA MET A 181 5.40 -15.27 -12.76
C MET A 181 6.38 -15.38 -11.59
N ILE A 182 6.05 -16.17 -10.57
CA ILE A 182 7.04 -16.58 -9.57
C ILE A 182 7.94 -17.56 -10.30
N THR A 183 9.03 -17.05 -10.88
CA THR A 183 9.96 -17.89 -11.65
C THR A 183 10.82 -18.62 -10.63
N ASP A 184 10.43 -19.84 -10.28
CA ASP A 184 11.40 -20.79 -9.75
C ASP A 184 12.35 -21.09 -10.92
N GLY A 185 13.54 -20.48 -10.89
CA GLY A 185 14.51 -20.46 -11.99
C GLY A 185 15.18 -21.80 -12.28
N LYS A 186 14.41 -22.87 -12.49
CA LYS A 186 14.93 -24.22 -12.65
C LYS A 186 14.71 -24.90 -14.00
N ASN A 187 14.04 -24.29 -14.98
CA ASN A 187 13.97 -24.89 -16.32
C ASN A 187 14.33 -23.88 -17.42
N GLU A 188 15.56 -24.01 -17.90
CA GLU A 188 16.11 -23.39 -19.10
C GLU A 188 15.44 -24.01 -20.33
N THR A 189 14.42 -23.34 -20.85
CA THR A 189 13.98 -23.23 -22.27
C THR A 189 12.49 -22.89 -22.28
N PRO A 190 12.09 -21.63 -22.50
CA PRO A 190 10.67 -21.30 -22.60
C PRO A 190 10.09 -21.91 -23.88
N ILE A 191 9.23 -22.93 -23.74
CA ILE A 191 8.42 -23.47 -24.83
C ILE A 191 7.29 -22.46 -25.10
N GLY A 192 7.60 -21.41 -25.86
CA GLY A 192 6.66 -20.36 -26.24
C GLY A 192 6.31 -19.35 -25.13
N LYS A 193 5.43 -18.40 -25.46
CA LYS A 193 4.84 -17.46 -24.49
C LYS A 193 3.36 -17.83 -24.31
N PRO A 194 2.81 -17.81 -23.08
CA PRO A 194 1.38 -18.00 -22.87
C PRO A 194 0.57 -17.03 -23.74
N GLY A 195 -0.47 -17.52 -24.43
CA GLY A 195 -1.34 -16.71 -25.28
C GLY A 195 -0.85 -16.44 -26.72
N THR A 196 0.26 -17.04 -27.18
CA THR A 196 0.68 -16.93 -28.60
C THR A 196 0.02 -17.92 -29.55
N GLY A 197 -0.84 -18.81 -29.04
CA GLY A 197 -1.60 -19.74 -29.85
C GLY A 197 -2.64 -19.00 -30.72
N ARG A 198 -2.95 -19.57 -31.90
CA ARG A 198 -4.03 -19.05 -32.75
C ARG A 198 -5.30 -19.87 -32.52
N ILE A 199 -6.34 -19.23 -31.99
CA ILE A 199 -7.66 -19.85 -31.84
C ILE A 199 -8.45 -19.61 -33.14
N VAL A 200 -8.93 -20.69 -33.76
CA VAL A 200 -9.75 -20.63 -34.98
C VAL A 200 -11.07 -21.33 -34.70
N ALA A 201 -12.14 -20.54 -34.51
CA ALA A 201 -13.49 -21.07 -34.31
C ALA A 201 -14.12 -21.41 -35.67
N LYS A 202 -14.03 -22.69 -36.08
CA LYS A 202 -14.60 -23.17 -37.34
C LYS A 202 -15.13 -24.60 -37.22
N ASP A 203 -16.14 -24.93 -38.01
CA ASP A 203 -16.58 -26.29 -38.31
C ASP A 203 -17.09 -27.11 -37.11
N ASN A 204 -17.41 -26.49 -35.96
CA ASN A 204 -17.87 -27.17 -34.73
C ASN A 204 -16.94 -28.34 -34.30
N VAL A 205 -15.62 -28.18 -34.52
CA VAL A 205 -14.59 -29.15 -34.16
C VAL A 205 -13.62 -28.51 -33.17
N ILE A 206 -13.23 -29.27 -32.15
CA ILE A 206 -12.17 -28.90 -31.22
C ILE A 206 -10.90 -29.59 -31.69
N ARG A 207 -9.92 -28.84 -32.19
CA ARG A 207 -8.64 -29.38 -32.68
C ARG A 207 -7.45 -28.67 -32.05
N PHE A 208 -6.54 -29.47 -31.49
CA PHE A 208 -5.25 -29.02 -30.98
C PHE A 208 -4.19 -29.46 -31.99
N GLU A 209 -3.35 -28.53 -32.41
CA GLU A 209 -2.20 -28.78 -33.30
C GLU A 209 -0.96 -28.23 -32.61
N HIS A 210 -0.10 -29.14 -32.17
CA HIS A 210 1.18 -28.82 -31.54
C HIS A 210 1.10 -27.82 -30.38
N VAL A 211 0.13 -28.01 -29.48
CA VAL A 211 -0.12 -27.09 -28.37
C VAL A 211 0.66 -27.52 -27.13
N PRO A 212 1.67 -26.77 -26.67
CA PRO A 212 2.32 -27.03 -25.39
C PRO A 212 1.39 -26.62 -24.23
N LEU A 213 1.29 -27.47 -23.21
CA LEU A 213 0.54 -27.18 -21.99
C LEU A 213 1.50 -26.79 -20.86
N VAL A 214 1.48 -25.52 -20.48
CA VAL A 214 2.38 -24.94 -19.47
C VAL A 214 1.57 -24.40 -18.30
N THR A 215 2.01 -24.63 -17.06
CA THR A 215 1.38 -24.04 -15.88
C THR A 215 1.61 -22.53 -15.83
N PRO A 216 0.77 -21.76 -15.12
CA PRO A 216 1.06 -20.36 -14.80
C PRO A 216 2.33 -20.15 -13.98
N ASN A 217 2.99 -21.21 -13.49
CA ASN A 217 4.27 -21.14 -12.80
C ASN A 217 5.46 -21.40 -13.75
N GLY A 218 5.19 -21.77 -15.02
CA GLY A 218 6.22 -22.05 -16.02
C GLY A 218 6.58 -23.54 -16.17
N ASP A 219 5.93 -24.43 -15.43
CA ASP A 219 6.16 -25.87 -15.55
C ASP A 219 5.48 -26.42 -16.81
N VAL A 220 6.26 -27.08 -17.66
CA VAL A 220 5.73 -27.75 -18.85
C VAL A 220 5.09 -29.07 -18.43
N LEU A 221 3.76 -29.17 -18.54
CA LEU A 221 3.00 -30.39 -18.26
C LEU A 221 2.99 -31.33 -19.47
N ILE A 222 2.79 -30.76 -20.67
CA ILE A 222 2.78 -31.50 -21.94
C ILE A 222 3.55 -30.67 -22.96
N LYS A 223 4.57 -31.26 -23.59
CA LYS A 223 5.43 -30.57 -24.56
C LYS A 223 4.72 -30.30 -25.89
N ASP A 224 3.91 -31.25 -26.33
CA ASP A 224 3.25 -31.23 -27.63
C ASP A 224 1.93 -31.99 -27.53
N LEU A 225 0.80 -31.29 -27.64
CA LEU A 225 -0.53 -31.88 -27.59
C LEU A 225 -1.25 -31.66 -28.92
N SER A 226 -1.57 -32.77 -29.59
CA SER A 226 -2.30 -32.77 -30.85
C SER A 226 -3.45 -33.78 -30.80
N PHE A 227 -4.69 -33.32 -30.95
CA PHE A 227 -5.88 -34.17 -30.98
C PHE A 227 -7.06 -33.45 -31.66
N GLU A 228 -8.06 -34.21 -32.09
CA GLU A 228 -9.29 -33.69 -32.72
C GLU A 228 -10.53 -34.33 -32.07
N VAL A 229 -11.53 -33.50 -31.76
CA VAL A 229 -12.84 -33.92 -31.24
C VAL A 229 -13.93 -33.31 -32.12
N LYS A 230 -14.73 -34.18 -32.73
CA LYS A 230 -15.84 -33.79 -33.60
C LYS A 230 -17.15 -33.62 -32.81
N SER A 231 -18.04 -32.80 -33.33
CA SER A 231 -19.40 -32.64 -32.77
C SER A 231 -20.11 -34.00 -32.65
N GLY A 232 -20.69 -34.25 -31.47
CA GLY A 232 -21.40 -35.50 -31.16
C GLY A 232 -20.52 -36.63 -30.60
N MET A 233 -19.20 -36.43 -30.47
CA MET A 233 -18.31 -37.42 -29.85
C MET A 233 -18.22 -37.21 -28.34
N ASN A 234 -18.41 -38.29 -27.57
CA ASN A 234 -18.10 -38.31 -26.14
C ASN A 234 -16.64 -38.69 -25.95
N VAL A 235 -15.83 -37.79 -25.38
CA VAL A 235 -14.39 -38.01 -25.17
C VAL A 235 -14.08 -38.12 -23.69
N LEU A 236 -13.32 -39.16 -23.33
CA LEU A 236 -12.82 -39.39 -21.99
C LEU A 236 -11.33 -39.06 -21.92
N VAL A 237 -10.93 -38.18 -20.99
CA VAL A 237 -9.53 -37.82 -20.76
C VAL A 237 -9.02 -38.54 -19.50
N CYS A 238 -8.14 -39.52 -19.68
CA CYS A 238 -7.53 -40.31 -18.59
C CYS A 238 -6.03 -40.00 -18.43
N GLY A 239 -5.51 -40.16 -17.22
CA GLY A 239 -4.07 -40.02 -16.93
C GLY A 239 -3.77 -39.91 -15.43
N PRO A 240 -2.49 -39.91 -15.03
CA PRO A 240 -2.06 -39.80 -13.63
C PRO A 240 -2.46 -38.47 -12.96
N ASN A 241 -2.49 -38.42 -11.63
CA ASN A 241 -2.71 -37.15 -10.91
C ASN A 241 -1.58 -36.16 -11.23
N GLY A 242 -1.93 -34.90 -11.48
CA GLY A 242 -0.96 -33.85 -11.82
C GLY A 242 -0.49 -33.80 -13.28
N CYS A 243 -0.91 -34.73 -14.16
CA CYS A 243 -0.47 -34.74 -15.57
C CYS A 243 -1.07 -33.63 -16.47
N GLY A 244 -1.84 -32.70 -15.90
CA GLY A 244 -2.40 -31.57 -16.63
C GLY A 244 -3.82 -31.71 -17.19
N LYS A 245 -4.58 -32.74 -16.80
CA LYS A 245 -6.00 -32.91 -17.22
C LYS A 245 -6.84 -31.65 -16.99
N SER A 246 -6.83 -31.09 -15.78
CA SER A 246 -7.58 -29.86 -15.47
C SER A 246 -7.02 -28.62 -16.19
N SER A 247 -5.70 -28.59 -16.46
CA SER A 247 -5.08 -27.50 -17.23
C SER A 247 -5.52 -27.54 -18.69
N LEU A 248 -5.70 -28.73 -19.28
CA LEU A 248 -6.25 -28.91 -20.62
C LEU A 248 -7.66 -28.32 -20.73
N PHE A 249 -8.52 -28.54 -19.73
CA PHE A 249 -9.86 -27.93 -19.68
C PHE A 249 -9.83 -26.41 -19.52
N ARG A 250 -8.80 -25.84 -18.87
CA ARG A 250 -8.66 -24.37 -18.77
C ARG A 250 -8.33 -23.74 -20.12
N VAL A 251 -7.46 -24.37 -20.91
CA VAL A 251 -7.14 -23.90 -22.27
C VAL A 251 -8.35 -24.02 -23.21
N LEU A 252 -9.20 -25.02 -23.02
CA LEU A 252 -10.46 -25.15 -23.76
C LEU A 252 -11.51 -24.07 -23.42
N GLY A 253 -11.42 -23.45 -22.25
CA GLY A 253 -12.40 -22.48 -21.75
C GLY A 253 -12.01 -21.01 -21.93
N GLU A 254 -10.82 -20.73 -22.46
CA GLU A 254 -10.41 -19.39 -22.93
C GLU A 254 -10.97 -19.10 -24.32
#